data_AF-A0A1I7LX97-F1
#
_entry.id   AF-A0A1I7LX97-F1
#
_cell.length_a   1.000
_cell.length_b   1.000
_cell.length_c   1.000
_cell.angle_alpha   90.00
_cell.angle_beta   90.00
_cell.angle_gamma   90.00
#
_symmetry.space_group_name_H-M   'P 1'
#
loop_
_entity.id
_entity.type
_entity.pdbx_description
1 polymer ?
#
loop_
_entity_poly.entity_id
_entity_poly.type
_entity_poly.pdbx_seq_one_letter_code
_entity_poly.pdbx_strand_id
1 'polypeptide(L)' 'MVVAKPGPDGKTAATEPFLTGFLQDNKYVGRPVDVLVAKDGSLLVSDDYNGAIYRVSYGR' A
#
# COMPACT_ATOMS: atom_id res chain seq x y z
N MET A 1 1.55 5.06 0.73
CA MET A 1 2.30 3.79 0.50
C MET A 1 2.92 3.84 -0.90
N VAL A 2 4.14 3.35 -1.05
CA VAL A 2 4.85 3.30 -2.35
C VAL A 2 5.14 1.86 -2.73
N VAL A 3 5.25 1.60 -4.04
CA VAL A 3 5.81 0.35 -4.57
C VAL A 3 7.22 0.63 -5.09
N ALA A 4 8.13 -0.31 -4.83
CA ALA A 4 9.49 -0.29 -5.36
C ALA A 4 9.59 -1.20 -6.59
N LYS A 5 10.14 -0.68 -7.69
CA LYS A 5 10.46 -1.40 -8.91
C LYS A 5 11.97 -1.64 -8.97
N PRO A 6 12.45 -2.87 -8.73
CA PRO A 6 13.87 -3.18 -8.80
C PRO A 6 14.40 -3.03 -10.23
N GLY A 7 15.64 -2.57 -10.36
CA GLY A 7 16.38 -2.53 -11.61
C GLY A 7 16.83 -3.93 -12.06
N PRO A 8 17.43 -4.05 -13.25
CA PRO A 8 17.86 -5.34 -13.81
C PRO A 8 18.85 -6.12 -12.93
N ASP A 9 19.60 -5.41 -12.07
CA ASP A 9 20.55 -5.95 -11.11
C ASP A 9 19.95 -6.25 -9.73
N GLY A 10 18.64 -5.99 -9.56
CA GLY A 10 17.91 -6.10 -8.31
C GLY A 10 18.21 -5.00 -7.29
N LYS A 11 19.04 -4.00 -7.61
CA LYS A 11 19.62 -3.07 -6.62
C LYS A 11 19.17 -1.63 -6.75
N THR A 12 18.80 -1.15 -7.94
CA THR A 12 18.26 0.22 -8.08
C THR A 12 16.74 0.21 -8.06
N ALA A 13 16.11 0.69 -6.98
CA ALA A 13 14.66 0.73 -6.86
C ALA A 13 14.09 2.09 -7.28
N ALA A 14 13.35 2.15 -8.39
CA ALA A 14 12.45 3.28 -8.64
C ALA A 14 11.22 3.14 -7.74
N THR A 15 10.75 4.22 -7.13
CA THR A 15 9.55 4.18 -6.28
C THR A 15 8.44 5.05 -6.85
N GLU A 16 7.21 4.59 -6.72
CA GLU A 16 6.03 5.37 -7.12
C GLU A 16 4.88 5.19 -6.11
N PRO A 17 3.99 6.19 -5.98
CA PRO A 17 2.81 6.05 -5.14
C PRO A 17 1.93 4.87 -5.59
N PHE A 18 1.52 4.04 -4.65
CA PHE A 18 0.63 2.89 -4.90
C PHE A 18 -0.75 3.08 -4.25
N LEU A 19 -0.76 3.50 -2.98
CA LEU A 19 -1.99 3.79 -2.23
C LEU A 19 -1.83 5.13 -1.52
N THR A 20 -2.72 6.07 -1.83
CA THR A 20 -2.72 7.48 -1.38
C THR A 20 -4.07 7.85 -0.76
N GLY A 21 -4.22 9.09 -0.29
CA GLY A 21 -5.49 9.59 0.26
C GLY A 21 -5.63 9.51 1.79
N PHE A 22 -4.62 8.98 2.50
CA PHE A 22 -4.60 8.87 3.97
C PHE A 22 -4.23 10.15 4.71
N LEU A 23 -3.78 11.18 3.99
CA LEU A 23 -3.52 12.52 4.50
C LEU A 23 -4.39 13.49 3.69
N GLN A 24 -5.29 14.20 4.37
CA GLN A 24 -6.19 15.18 3.77
C GLN A 24 -6.17 16.43 4.65
N ASP A 25 -6.02 17.62 4.05
CA ASP A 25 -5.96 18.89 4.78
C ASP A 25 -4.96 18.87 5.96
N ASN A 26 -3.80 18.23 5.75
CA ASN A 26 -2.77 17.99 6.77
C ASN A 26 -3.24 17.20 8.01
N LYS A 27 -4.32 16.42 7.87
CA LYS A 27 -4.85 15.53 8.90
C LYS A 27 -4.79 14.08 8.42
N TYR A 28 -4.39 13.19 9.33
CA TYR A 28 -4.46 11.76 9.08
C TYR A 28 -5.93 11.33 9.08
N VAL A 29 -6.35 10.66 8.01
CA VAL A 29 -7.66 10.00 7.89
C VAL A 29 -7.50 8.47 7.83
N GLY A 30 -6.26 7.99 8.00
CA GLY A 30 -5.88 6.60 8.20
C GLY A 30 -4.36 6.49 8.31
N ARG A 31 -3.86 5.35 8.79
CA ARG A 31 -2.42 5.11 9.00
C ARG A 31 -2.06 3.69 8.57
N PRO A 32 -1.74 3.46 7.29
CA PRO A 32 -1.29 2.17 6.81
C PRO A 32 -0.02 1.71 7.52
N VAL A 33 0.02 0.46 7.99
CA VAL A 33 1.14 -0.10 8.78
C VAL A 33 1.86 -1.24 8.06
N ASP A 34 1.14 -2.33 7.75
CA ASP A 34 1.72 -3.56 7.19
C ASP A 34 0.93 -4.07 5.99
N VAL A 35 1.56 -4.92 5.19
CA VAL A 35 0.95 -5.53 4.00
C VAL A 35 1.10 -7.05 3.98
N LEU A 36 0.08 -7.73 3.48
CA LEU A 36 0.10 -9.17 3.24
C LEU A 36 -0.49 -9.49 1.88
N VAL A 37 0.20 -10.33 1.10
CA VAL A 37 -0.38 -10.88 -0.14
C VAL A 37 -1.28 -12.06 0.22
N ALA A 38 -2.58 -11.93 -0.07
CA ALA A 38 -3.55 -13.00 0.12
C ALA A 38 -3.41 -14.09 -0.95
N LYS A 39 -3.99 -15.27 -0.69
CA LYS A 39 -3.91 -16.45 -1.58
C LYS A 39 -4.47 -16.20 -2.99
N ASP A 40 -5.39 -15.26 -3.13
CA ASP A 40 -5.99 -14.86 -4.40
C ASP A 40 -5.21 -13.77 -5.13
N GLY A 41 -4.02 -13.40 -4.64
CA GLY A 41 -3.16 -12.37 -5.20
C GLY A 41 -3.54 -10.95 -4.81
N SER A 42 -4.59 -10.73 -4.01
CA SER A 42 -4.91 -9.40 -3.49
C SER A 42 -3.91 -8.95 -2.41
N LEU A 43 -3.74 -7.63 -2.27
CA LEU A 43 -2.92 -7.04 -1.21
C LEU A 43 -3.82 -6.59 -0.05
N LEU A 44 -3.60 -7.15 1.13
CA LEU A 44 -4.20 -6.68 2.37
C LEU A 44 -3.30 -5.61 2.98
N VAL A 45 -3.88 -4.50 3.42
CA VAL A 45 -3.17 -3.37 4.03
C VAL A 45 -3.83 -3.08 5.38
N SER A 46 -3.08 -3.17 6.48
CA SER A 46 -3.59 -2.86 7.82
C SER A 46 -3.57 -1.35 8.08
N ASP A 47 -4.59 -0.85 8.76
CA ASP A 47 -4.71 0.54 9.21
C ASP A 47 -5.11 0.56 10.69
N ASP A 48 -4.17 0.98 11.53
CA ASP A 48 -4.37 1.01 12.98
C ASP A 48 -5.12 2.27 13.48
N TYR A 49 -5.21 3.31 12.66
CA TYR A 49 -5.99 4.51 12.97
C TYR A 49 -7.49 4.24 12.82
N ASN A 50 -7.86 3.53 11.75
CA ASN A 50 -9.26 3.16 11.49
C ASN A 50 -9.64 1.78 12.02
N GLY A 51 -8.68 0.98 12.52
CA GLY A 51 -8.92 -0.40 12.94
C GLY A 51 -9.40 -1.30 11.79
N ALA A 52 -8.88 -1.06 10.59
CA ALA A 52 -9.37 -1.66 9.35
C ALA A 52 -8.28 -2.46 8.62
N ILE A 53 -8.72 -3.38 7.74
CA ILE A 53 -7.89 -4.02 6.73
C ILE A 53 -8.48 -3.69 5.36
N TYR A 54 -7.76 -2.92 4.56
CA TYR A 54 -8.12 -2.65 3.17
C TYR A 54 -7.66 -3.82 2.30
N ARG A 55 -8.50 -4.25 1.35
CA ARG A 55 -8.15 -5.27 0.36
C ARG A 55 -8.09 -4.62 -1.02
N VAL A 56 -6.89 -4.62 -1.60
CA VAL A 56 -6.62 -4.09 -2.95
C VAL A 56 -6.54 -5.26 -3.92
N SER A 57 -7.39 -5.26 -4.94
CA SER A 57 -7.39 -6.26 -6.01
C SER A 57 -7.56 -5.57 -7.37
N TYR A 58 -7.08 -6.21 -8.43
CA TYR A 58 -7.41 -5.78 -9.78
C TYR A 58 -8.94 -5.78 -9.96
N GLY A 59 -9.47 -4.70 -10.53
CA GLY A 59 -10.86 -4.67 -10.98
C GLY A 59 -11.09 -5.71 -12.07
N ARG A 60 -12.33 -6.18 -12.19
CA ARG A 60 -12.76 -6.93 -13.37
C ARG A 60 -12.94 -5.99 -14.56
#